data_AF-A0A7R6PA84-F1
#
_entry.id   AF-A0A7R6PA84-F1
#
_cell.length_a   1.000
_cell.length_b   1.000
_cell.length_c   1.000
_cell.angle_alpha   90.00
_cell.angle_beta   90.00
_cell.angle_gamma   90.00
#
_symmetry.space_group_name_H-M   'P 1'
#
loop_
_entity.id
_entity.type
_entity.pdbx_description
1 polymer ?
#
loop_
_entity_poly.entity_id
_entity_poly.type
_entity_poly.pdbx_seq_one_letter_code
_entity_poly.pdbx_strand_id
1 'polypeptide(L)'
;MTQYKSRKQRVTFTVEHSVQYPLEGETLDYAKLMVHENYTNKKIMIISGACSSAVSRWRKQYLAELGGQTPESGKALTSEQQTIQLLEKQLWRAQRDNEILKKATALFAVDNHQVI
;
A
#
# COMPACT_ATOMS: atom_id res chain seq x y z
N MET A 1 -22.56 33.67 15.09
CA MET A 1 -23.13 32.35 15.44
C MET A 1 -22.62 31.33 14.43
N THR A 2 -21.69 30.47 14.84
CA THR A 2 -20.97 29.56 13.94
C THR A 2 -21.77 28.26 13.76
N GLN A 3 -22.26 28.01 12.56
CA GLN A 3 -23.06 26.81 12.26
C GLN A 3 -22.18 25.55 12.34
N TYR A 4 -22.45 24.70 13.34
CA TYR A 4 -21.76 23.43 13.51
C TYR A 4 -22.32 22.42 12.50
N LYS A 5 -21.55 22.06 11.47
CA LYS A 5 -21.93 20.97 10.56
C LYS A 5 -21.88 19.65 11.34
N SER A 6 -23.05 19.07 11.60
CA SER A 6 -23.17 17.74 12.22
C SER A 6 -22.40 16.71 11.40
N ARG A 7 -21.42 16.03 12.02
CA ARG A 7 -20.80 14.84 11.42
C ARG A 7 -21.89 13.80 11.24
N LYS A 8 -22.17 13.40 10.01
CA LYS A 8 -23.04 12.26 9.73
C LYS A 8 -22.52 11.06 10.52
N GLN A 9 -23.38 10.48 11.36
CA GLN A 9 -23.08 9.25 12.08
C GLN A 9 -22.69 8.17 11.08
N ARG A 10 -21.55 7.52 11.32
CA ARG A 10 -21.19 6.29 10.64
C ARG A 10 -22.19 5.24 11.12
N VAL A 11 -23.13 4.87 10.27
CA VAL A 11 -24.05 3.77 10.53
C VAL A 11 -23.22 2.49 10.55
N THR A 12 -22.88 2.01 11.75
CA THR A 12 -22.39 0.65 11.96
C THR A 12 -23.63 -0.24 12.04
N PHE A 13 -24.03 -0.85 10.91
CA PHE A 13 -25.20 -1.72 10.91
C PHE A 13 -25.00 -2.96 10.04
N THR A 14 -25.26 -4.11 10.68
CA THR A 14 -25.24 -5.51 10.24
C THR A 14 -23.89 -6.23 10.17
N VAL A 15 -23.75 -7.18 11.11
CA VAL A 15 -22.61 -8.06 11.38
C VAL A 15 -22.30 -9.00 10.20
N GLU A 16 -23.26 -9.24 9.31
CA GLU A 16 -23.15 -10.20 8.19
C GLU A 16 -22.41 -9.67 6.95
N HIS A 17 -22.19 -8.36 6.81
CA HIS A 17 -21.45 -7.78 5.66
C HIS A 17 -20.02 -7.32 6.02
N SER A 18 -19.54 -7.66 7.21
CA SER A 18 -18.31 -7.10 7.77
C SER A 18 -17.00 -7.77 7.32
N VAL A 19 -17.07 -8.75 6.40
CA VAL A 19 -15.88 -9.51 5.93
C VAL A 19 -15.85 -9.72 4.41
N GLN A 20 -16.16 -8.69 3.63
CA GLN A 20 -15.78 -8.68 2.22
C GLN A 20 -14.90 -7.46 1.95
N TYR A 21 -13.71 -7.45 2.56
CA TYR A 21 -12.61 -6.76 1.89
C TYR A 21 -12.35 -7.55 0.61
N PRO A 22 -12.43 -6.92 -0.58
CA PRO A 22 -12.13 -7.65 -1.80
C PRO A 22 -10.74 -8.25 -1.67
N LEU A 23 -10.60 -9.55 -2.00
CA LEU A 23 -9.30 -10.19 -2.04
C LEU A 23 -8.36 -9.33 -2.93
N GLU A 24 -7.07 -9.28 -2.62
CA GLU A 24 -6.12 -8.38 -3.30
C GLU A 24 -6.20 -8.46 -4.84
N GLY A 25 -6.47 -9.65 -5.39
CA GLY A 25 -6.70 -9.85 -6.82
C GLY A 25 -7.95 -9.14 -7.36
N GLU A 26 -9.04 -9.12 -6.60
CA GLU A 26 -10.30 -8.47 -7.01
C GLU A 26 -10.14 -6.95 -7.14
N THR A 27 -9.31 -6.32 -6.30
CA THR A 27 -9.05 -4.87 -6.38
C THR A 27 -8.35 -4.46 -7.68
N LEU A 28 -7.43 -5.29 -8.16
CA LEU A 28 -6.76 -5.10 -9.44
C LEU A 28 -7.75 -5.24 -10.59
N ASP A 29 -8.63 -6.23 -10.54
CA ASP A 29 -9.62 -6.46 -11.58
C ASP A 29 -10.65 -5.32 -11.65
N TYR A 30 -11.14 -4.83 -10.51
CA TYR A 30 -11.98 -3.63 -10.49
C TYR A 30 -11.25 -2.40 -11.06
N ALA A 31 -9.96 -2.24 -10.78
CA ALA A 31 -9.18 -1.15 -11.34
C ALA A 31 -9.02 -1.25 -12.87
N LYS A 32 -8.79 -2.47 -13.39
CA LYS A 32 -8.78 -2.75 -14.83
C LYS A 32 -10.12 -2.44 -15.48
N LEU A 33 -11.24 -2.86 -14.89
CA LEU A 33 -12.59 -2.56 -15.39
C LEU A 33 -12.84 -1.04 -15.48
N MET A 34 -12.38 -0.27 -14.50
CA MET A 34 -12.53 1.20 -14.51
C MET A 34 -11.69 1.89 -15.58
N VAL A 35 -10.50 1.37 -15.87
CA VAL A 35 -9.54 2.01 -16.79
C VAL A 35 -9.74 1.56 -18.23
N HIS A 36 -9.93 0.26 -18.46
CA HIS A 36 -10.00 -0.33 -19.79
C HIS A 36 -11.43 -0.47 -20.31
N GLU A 37 -12.39 -0.77 -19.43
CA GLU A 37 -13.79 -1.01 -19.80
C GLU A 37 -14.74 0.17 -19.49
N ASN A 38 -14.19 1.34 -19.11
CA ASN A 38 -14.94 2.55 -18.78
C ASN A 38 -16.04 2.36 -17.71
N TYR A 39 -15.86 1.41 -16.77
CA TYR A 39 -16.81 1.25 -15.67
C TYR A 39 -16.83 2.48 -14.77
N THR A 40 -18.02 3.02 -14.52
CA THR A 40 -18.20 4.12 -13.58
C THR A 40 -17.88 3.67 -12.15
N ASN A 41 -17.23 4.53 -11.37
CA ASN A 41 -16.93 4.28 -9.95
C ASN A 41 -18.18 3.82 -9.16
N LYS A 42 -19.37 4.37 -9.48
CA LYS A 42 -20.65 3.95 -8.88
C LYS A 42 -20.96 2.47 -9.10
N LYS A 43 -20.70 1.95 -10.31
CA LYS A 43 -20.94 0.54 -10.66
C LYS A 43 -19.99 -0.37 -9.87
N ILE A 44 -18.71 0.02 -9.76
CA ILE A 44 -17.73 -0.71 -8.96
C ILE A 44 -18.05 -0.68 -7.48
N MET A 45 -18.55 0.44 -6.94
CA MET A 45 -19.00 0.50 -5.54
C MET A 45 -20.11 -0.51 -5.24
N ILE A 46 -21.06 -0.68 -6.17
CA ILE A 46 -22.15 -1.64 -6.02
C ILE A 46 -21.62 -3.08 -6.06
N ILE A 47 -20.73 -3.38 -7.01
CA ILE A 47 -20.18 -4.74 -7.19
C ILE A 47 -19.25 -5.13 -6.04
N SER A 48 -18.34 -4.22 -5.65
CA SER A 48 -17.31 -4.47 -4.64
C SER A 48 -17.79 -4.25 -3.19
N GLY A 49 -18.95 -3.61 -2.98
CA GLY A 49 -19.40 -3.16 -1.67
C GLY A 49 -18.52 -2.06 -1.04
N ALA A 50 -17.49 -1.58 -1.74
CA ALA A 50 -16.52 -0.65 -1.21
C ALA A 50 -17.01 0.81 -1.26
N CYS A 51 -16.47 1.63 -0.37
CA CYS A 51 -16.77 3.05 -0.33
C CYS A 51 -16.13 3.81 -1.52
N SER A 52 -16.73 4.95 -1.88
CA SER A 52 -16.27 5.78 -3.01
C SER A 52 -14.79 6.17 -2.92
N SER A 53 -14.27 6.42 -1.72
CA SER A 53 -12.86 6.76 -1.49
C SER A 53 -11.93 5.59 -1.78
N ALA A 54 -12.31 4.35 -1.43
CA ALA A 54 -11.52 3.16 -1.73
C ALA A 54 -11.46 2.92 -3.25
N VAL A 55 -12.61 2.96 -3.92
CA VAL A 55 -12.69 2.77 -5.39
C VAL A 55 -11.87 3.83 -6.13
N SER A 56 -11.96 5.09 -5.69
CA SER A 56 -11.17 6.19 -6.28
C SER A 56 -9.67 5.99 -6.05
N ARG A 57 -9.27 5.46 -4.88
CA ARG A 57 -7.87 5.14 -4.58
C ARG A 57 -7.35 4.01 -5.46
N TRP A 58 -8.08 2.92 -5.63
CA TRP A 58 -7.65 1.80 -6.47
C TRP A 58 -7.42 2.23 -7.91
N ARG A 59 -8.34 3.02 -8.48
CA ARG A 59 -8.18 3.59 -9.82
C ARG A 59 -6.92 4.45 -9.93
N LYS A 60 -6.73 5.37 -8.97
CA LYS A 60 -5.56 6.27 -8.96
C LYS A 60 -4.25 5.48 -8.84
N GLN A 61 -4.23 4.48 -7.95
CA GLN A 61 -3.05 3.66 -7.71
C GLN A 61 -2.70 2.82 -8.95
N TYR A 62 -3.68 2.18 -9.58
CA TYR A 62 -3.45 1.40 -10.79
C TYR A 62 -2.93 2.25 -11.95
N LEU A 63 -3.44 3.47 -12.13
CA LEU A 63 -2.90 4.41 -13.13
C LEU A 63 -1.46 4.85 -12.84
N ALA A 64 -1.13 5.06 -11.56
CA ALA A 64 0.24 5.40 -11.16
C ALA A 64 1.20 4.24 -11.42
N GLU A 65 0.79 3.02 -11.09
CA GLU A 65 1.55 1.79 -11.33
C GLU A 65 1.77 1.50 -12.81
N LEU A 66 0.77 1.76 -13.67
CA LEU A 66 0.92 1.73 -15.13
C LEU A 66 1.93 2.77 -15.64
N GLY A 67 2.06 3.90 -14.93
CA GLY A 67 3.09 4.91 -15.17
C GLY A 67 4.45 4.56 -14.56
N GLY A 68 4.63 3.34 -14.05
CA GLY A 68 5.89 2.88 -13.44
C GLY A 68 6.11 3.36 -12.00
N GLN A 69 5.13 4.02 -11.37
CA GLN A 69 5.28 4.50 -10.00
C GLN A 69 4.90 3.41 -9.00
N THR A 70 5.90 2.91 -8.28
CA THR A 70 5.70 1.99 -7.16
C THR A 70 5.15 2.74 -5.95
N PRO A 71 4.07 2.27 -5.29
CA PRO A 71 3.58 2.93 -4.09
C PRO A 71 4.57 2.77 -2.94
N GLU A 72 4.97 3.86 -2.30
CA GLU A 72 5.83 3.83 -1.11
C GLU A 72 5.08 3.31 0.13
N SER A 73 3.77 3.58 0.18
CA SER A 73 2.91 3.30 1.31
C SER A 73 1.82 2.31 0.94
N GLY A 74 1.90 1.11 1.50
CA GLY A 74 0.98 0.02 1.24
C GLY A 74 1.43 -0.88 0.08
N LYS A 75 0.67 -1.95 -0.16
CA LYS A 75 1.00 -2.94 -1.18
C LYS A 75 0.66 -2.43 -2.58
N ALA A 76 1.51 -2.72 -3.55
CA ALA A 76 1.21 -2.50 -4.96
C ALA A 76 0.09 -3.43 -5.47
N LEU A 77 -0.67 -2.98 -6.47
CA LEU A 77 -1.77 -3.72 -7.09
C LEU A 77 -1.27 -4.68 -8.18
N THR A 78 -0.31 -4.23 -8.99
CA THR A 78 0.28 -4.98 -10.10
C THR A 78 1.42 -5.88 -9.62
N SER A 79 1.56 -7.06 -10.22
CA SER A 79 2.58 -8.06 -9.84
C SER A 79 4.01 -7.56 -10.01
N GLU A 80 4.25 -6.79 -11.07
CA GLU A 80 5.53 -6.13 -11.33
C GLU A 80 5.90 -5.19 -10.18
N GLN A 81 4.98 -4.29 -9.82
CA GLN A 81 5.21 -3.31 -8.76
C GLN A 81 5.32 -3.98 -7.38
N GLN A 82 4.60 -5.09 -7.14
CA GLN A 82 4.78 -5.90 -5.94
C GLN A 82 6.19 -6.50 -5.85
N THR A 83 6.74 -6.93 -6.99
CA THR A 83 8.10 -7.47 -7.07
C THR A 83 9.13 -6.38 -6.81
N ILE A 84 8.93 -5.18 -7.38
CA ILE A 84 9.78 -4.01 -7.10
C ILE A 84 9.80 -3.69 -5.60
N GLN A 85 8.63 -3.58 -4.96
CA GLN A 85 8.55 -3.35 -3.51
C GLN A 85 9.28 -4.43 -2.69
N LEU A 86 9.16 -5.70 -3.10
CA LEU A 86 9.83 -6.80 -2.43
C LEU A 86 11.35 -6.67 -2.54
N LEU A 87 11.86 -6.34 -3.73
CA LEU A 87 13.28 -6.16 -3.99
C LEU A 87 13.84 -4.96 -3.22
N GLU A 88 13.14 -3.82 -3.22
CA GLU A 88 13.51 -2.64 -2.44
C GLU A 88 13.64 -2.97 -0.94
N LYS A 89 12.68 -3.73 -0.42
CA LYS A 89 12.70 -4.16 0.99
C LYS A 89 13.87 -5.10 1.30
N GLN A 90 14.21 -6.01 0.39
CA GLN A 90 15.37 -6.89 0.56
C GLN A 90 16.68 -6.10 0.50
N LEU A 91 16.80 -5.19 -0.46
CA LEU A 91 17.96 -4.32 -0.63
C LEU A 91 18.19 -3.47 0.61
N TRP A 92 17.13 -2.86 1.16
CA TRP A 92 17.22 -2.07 2.38
C TRP A 92 17.67 -2.89 3.60
N ARG A 93 17.20 -4.14 3.72
CA ARG A 93 17.67 -5.06 4.78
C ARG A 93 19.16 -5.36 4.62
N ALA A 94 19.59 -5.71 3.41
CA ALA A 94 20.98 -6.01 3.12
C ALA A 94 21.90 -4.81 3.38
N GLN A 95 21.48 -3.60 2.99
CA GLN A 95 22.22 -2.36 3.25
C GLN A 95 22.35 -2.09 4.74
N ARG A 96 21.26 -2.21 5.50
CA ARG A 96 21.30 -2.08 6.95
C ARG A 96 22.26 -3.08 7.58
N ASP A 97 22.17 -4.35 7.22
CA ASP A 97 23.01 -5.39 7.81
C ASP A 97 24.49 -5.11 7.52
N ASN A 98 24.81 -4.64 6.31
CA ASN A 98 26.15 -4.21 5.94
C ASN A 98 26.64 -3.02 6.77
N GLU A 99 25.79 -2.02 7.02
CA GLU A 99 26.12 -0.89 7.90
C GLU A 99 26.38 -1.32 9.34
N ILE A 100 25.57 -2.24 9.87
CA ILE A 100 25.75 -2.79 11.22
C ILE A 100 27.10 -3.51 11.30
N LEU A 101 27.40 -4.38 10.33
CA LEU A 101 28.67 -5.12 10.28
C LEU A 101 29.87 -4.19 10.18
N LYS A 102 29.80 -3.14 9.35
CA LYS A 102 30.86 -2.12 9.24
C LYS A 102 31.10 -1.42 10.57
N LYS A 103 30.04 -1.01 11.28
CA LYS A 103 30.15 -0.36 12.60
C LYS A 103 30.75 -1.30 13.64
N ALA A 104 30.32 -2.55 13.68
CA ALA A 104 30.86 -3.56 14.60
C ALA A 104 32.34 -3.84 14.33
N THR A 105 32.73 -3.95 13.05
CA THR A 105 34.13 -4.16 12.65
C THR A 105 35.00 -2.98 13.06
N ALA A 106 34.53 -1.75 12.84
CA ALA A 106 35.25 -0.54 13.26
C ALA A 106 35.44 -0.49 14.79
N LEU A 107 34.40 -0.81 15.55
CA LEU A 107 34.47 -0.87 17.02
C LEU A 107 35.49 -1.92 17.47
N PHE A 108 35.41 -3.14 16.93
CA PHE A 108 36.33 -4.22 17.24
C PHE A 108 37.79 -3.86 16.92
N ALA A 109 38.04 -3.22 15.78
CA ALA A 109 39.38 -2.78 15.40
C ALA A 109 39.97 -1.75 16.39
N VAL A 110 39.15 -0.85 16.93
CA VAL A 110 39.56 0.12 17.95
C VAL A 110 39.83 -0.56 19.30
N ASP A 111 38.95 -1.47 19.73
CA ASP A 111 39.11 -2.19 21.02
C ASP A 111 40.40 -3.00 21.07
N ASN A 112 40.77 -3.69 19.97
CA ASN A 112 42.03 -4.44 19.93
C ASN A 112 43.27 -3.54 19.91
N HIS A 113 43.14 -2.27 19.54
CA HIS A 113 44.26 -1.32 19.54
C HIS A 113 44.57 -0.73 20.93
N GLN A 114 43.68 -0.92 21.92
CA GLN A 114 43.86 -0.42 23.30
C GLN A 114 44.50 -1.44 24.27
N VAL A 115 44.89 -2.63 23.80
CA VAL A 115 45.48 -3.71 24.62
C VAL A 115 47.01 -3.79 24.45
N ILE A 116 47.68 -2.68 24.14
CA ILE A 116 49.15 -2.57 24.13
C ILE A 116 49.60 -1.47 25.08
#